data_AF-A0AAD4N3Y9-F1
#
_entry.id   AF-A0AAD4N3Y9-F1
#
_cell.length_a   1.000
_cell.length_b   1.000
_cell.length_c   1.000
_cell.angle_alpha   90.00
_cell.angle_beta   90.00
_cell.angle_gamma   90.00
#
_symmetry.space_group_name_H-M   'P 1'
#
loop_
_entity.id
_entity.type
_entity.pdbx_description
1 polymer ?
#
loop_
_entity_poly.entity_id
_entity_poly.type
_entity_poly.pdbx_seq_one_letter_code
_entity_poly.pdbx_strand_id
1 'polypeptide(L)'
;MAYRGARGQPMNNYDNGGFFMEQQNDDMVDDLAHKVSTLKRVTIAIGDDVREQNKLLNEMDTGFDLSRGLLGSTMKKLGLVSNNKGKNVLCWLVLFSFFVFLVIYYCARLTMTKEADEDVYAIFVPDSPDKYTFKDFKEVKSFLDSPLGKKQGTRFKRCATNDELDDFYNQSKQSEGNSLCSTPPVNEPISPYRSVPTSCLSQLRQAIEKKDDQTFDALLAENPRFLVNTSNDLPTIIHEGFRYNALHVSCRSSNMYAVDKIMRLITDFNWLIDAFGTDMHVADRSKNLQEAFINTPDLGEYNVPLHYACKFGSTGIVRILVGNRYCKKSPVNKYKESPMDLVCRRYTGSDIEEVRTEISGLIEGKRTPARAKSTPQTPSTSNDQAPTAEDSDTPKRISKMKLVQINLNKKSPMSELAEKMENGLKISDNSDNESDKSIYEDALDEDPEEHEETNEADGSFFSKRCNII
;
A
#
# COMPACT_ATOMS: atom_id res chain seq x y z
N MET A 1 -61.65 -75.03 2.24
CA MET A 1 -60.83 -74.45 1.15
C MET A 1 -60.51 -73.02 1.51
N ALA A 2 -59.22 -72.72 1.69
CA ALA A 2 -58.71 -71.40 2.01
C ALA A 2 -58.47 -70.61 0.71
N TYR A 3 -58.82 -69.33 0.69
CA TYR A 3 -58.06 -68.34 -0.08
C TYR A 3 -58.01 -67.05 0.74
N ARG A 4 -56.81 -66.75 1.24
CA ARG A 4 -56.45 -65.59 2.05
C ARG A 4 -55.92 -64.54 1.08
N GLY A 5 -56.71 -63.51 0.78
CA GLY A 5 -56.29 -62.37 -0.05
C GLY A 5 -55.39 -61.42 0.75
N ALA A 6 -54.15 -61.27 0.30
CA ALA A 6 -53.11 -60.47 0.93
C ALA A 6 -53.35 -58.96 0.78
N ARG A 7 -53.01 -58.22 1.84
CA ARG A 7 -52.80 -56.76 1.82
C ARG A 7 -51.63 -56.46 0.86
N GLY A 8 -51.90 -55.75 -0.24
CA GLY A 8 -50.88 -55.05 -1.00
C GLY A 8 -50.57 -53.71 -0.34
N GLN A 9 -49.32 -53.52 0.09
CA GLN A 9 -48.76 -52.19 0.35
C GLN A 9 -48.42 -51.53 -1.01
N PRO A 10 -48.67 -50.23 -1.21
CA PRO A 10 -48.04 -49.52 -2.31
C PRO A 10 -46.56 -49.28 -1.96
N MET A 11 -45.67 -49.76 -2.83
CA MET A 11 -44.23 -49.47 -2.82
C MET A 11 -44.01 -48.02 -3.28
N ASN A 12 -43.90 -47.08 -2.35
CA ASN A 12 -43.31 -45.76 -2.61
C ASN A 12 -41.78 -45.89 -2.43
N ASN A 13 -41.06 -46.18 -3.51
CA ASN A 13 -39.59 -46.19 -3.50
C ASN A 13 -38.98 -45.40 -4.68
N TYR A 14 -39.70 -44.38 -5.17
CA TYR A 14 -39.23 -43.47 -6.23
C TYR A 14 -38.98 -42.03 -5.74
N ASP A 15 -39.14 -41.73 -4.45
CA ASP A 15 -38.95 -40.36 -3.90
C ASP A 15 -37.53 -40.06 -3.39
N ASN A 16 -36.69 -41.07 -3.16
CA ASN A 16 -35.38 -40.87 -2.52
C ASN A 16 -34.31 -40.31 -3.47
N GLY A 17 -34.46 -40.53 -4.79
CA GLY A 17 -33.53 -39.98 -5.79
C GLY A 17 -33.79 -38.51 -6.10
N GLY A 18 -35.05 -38.07 -6.03
CA GLY A 18 -35.45 -36.68 -6.25
C GLY A 18 -34.97 -35.77 -5.12
N PHE A 19 -35.20 -36.17 -3.87
CA PHE A 19 -34.81 -35.39 -2.69
C PHE A 19 -33.29 -35.18 -2.58
N PHE A 20 -32.49 -36.20 -2.87
CA PHE A 20 -31.03 -36.08 -2.83
C PHE A 20 -30.46 -35.21 -3.96
N MET A 21 -31.06 -35.27 -5.16
CA MET A 21 -30.68 -34.41 -6.28
C MET A 21 -31.16 -32.97 -6.10
N GLU A 22 -32.32 -32.76 -5.48
CA GLU A 22 -32.86 -31.45 -5.14
C GLU A 22 -32.00 -30.78 -4.06
N GLN A 23 -31.61 -31.50 -3.02
CA GLN A 23 -30.69 -31.02 -2.01
C GLN A 23 -29.31 -30.63 -2.60
N GLN A 24 -28.79 -31.42 -3.54
CA GLN A 24 -27.55 -31.05 -4.25
C GLN A 24 -27.72 -29.81 -5.13
N ASN A 25 -28.88 -29.65 -5.77
CA ASN A 25 -29.17 -28.46 -6.55
C ASN A 25 -29.27 -27.23 -5.65
N ASP A 26 -29.92 -27.32 -4.50
CA ASP A 26 -30.03 -26.24 -3.53
C ASP A 26 -28.65 -25.84 -2.98
N ASP A 27 -27.79 -26.80 -2.63
CA ASP A 27 -26.41 -26.55 -2.20
C ASP A 27 -25.58 -25.86 -3.30
N MET A 28 -25.77 -26.27 -4.57
CA MET A 28 -25.10 -25.63 -5.72
C MET A 28 -25.64 -24.22 -5.99
N VAL A 29 -26.93 -23.97 -5.77
CA VAL A 29 -27.56 -22.65 -5.91
C VAL A 29 -27.04 -21.70 -4.83
N ASP A 30 -26.92 -22.16 -3.59
CA ASP A 30 -26.36 -21.37 -2.49
C ASP A 30 -24.88 -21.03 -2.70
N ASP A 31 -24.07 -21.98 -3.19
CA ASP A 31 -22.67 -21.73 -3.54
C ASP A 31 -22.57 -20.73 -4.72
N LEU A 32 -23.47 -20.82 -5.70
CA LEU A 32 -23.57 -19.83 -6.78
C LEU A 32 -23.93 -18.44 -6.23
N ALA A 33 -24.91 -18.35 -5.33
CA ALA A 33 -25.35 -17.10 -4.74
C ALA A 33 -24.21 -16.45 -3.92
N HIS A 34 -23.44 -17.24 -3.17
CA HIS A 34 -22.28 -16.76 -2.44
C HIS A 34 -21.17 -16.25 -3.37
N LYS A 35 -20.88 -16.97 -4.47
CA LYS A 35 -19.90 -16.55 -5.49
C LYS A 35 -20.33 -15.26 -6.18
N VAL A 36 -21.60 -15.14 -6.55
CA VAL A 36 -22.16 -13.93 -7.18
C VAL A 36 -22.15 -12.76 -6.21
N SER A 37 -22.44 -12.97 -4.92
CA SER A 37 -22.34 -11.95 -3.88
C SER A 37 -20.90 -11.44 -3.72
N THR A 38 -19.93 -12.34 -3.75
CA THR A 38 -18.50 -11.99 -3.68
C THR A 38 -18.07 -11.21 -4.92
N LEU A 39 -18.45 -11.67 -6.12
CA LEU A 39 -18.17 -10.98 -7.38
C LEU A 39 -18.76 -9.57 -7.38
N LYS A 40 -20.03 -9.43 -6.95
CA LYS A 40 -20.73 -8.15 -6.85
C LYS A 40 -20.01 -7.18 -5.92
N ARG A 41 -19.50 -7.63 -4.78
CA ARG A 41 -18.71 -6.79 -3.86
C ARG A 41 -17.41 -6.29 -4.51
N VAL A 42 -16.70 -7.15 -5.25
CA VAL A 42 -15.49 -6.77 -5.97
C VAL A 42 -15.79 -5.76 -7.08
N THR A 43 -16.86 -5.98 -7.86
CA THR A 43 -17.27 -5.05 -8.92
C THR A 43 -17.65 -3.67 -8.37
N ILE A 44 -18.34 -3.62 -7.23
CA ILE A 44 -18.67 -2.34 -6.57
C ILE A 44 -17.39 -1.64 -6.12
N ALA A 45 -16.46 -2.36 -5.48
CA ALA A 45 -15.18 -1.79 -5.06
C ALA A 45 -14.36 -1.22 -6.23
N ILE A 46 -14.33 -1.92 -7.37
CA ILE A 46 -13.68 -1.41 -8.60
C ILE A 46 -14.40 -0.14 -9.11
N GLY A 47 -15.73 -0.11 -9.08
CA GLY A 47 -16.51 1.05 -9.48
C GLY A 47 -16.24 2.28 -8.62
N ASP A 48 -16.10 2.09 -7.31
CA ASP A 48 -15.74 3.13 -6.35
C ASP A 48 -14.29 3.62 -6.57
N ASP A 49 -13.33 2.70 -6.76
CA ASP A 49 -11.93 3.01 -7.04
C ASP A 49 -11.79 3.81 -8.36
N VAL A 50 -12.51 3.44 -9.42
CA VAL A 50 -12.50 4.18 -10.70
C VAL A 50 -13.12 5.57 -10.55
N ARG A 51 -14.15 5.73 -9.72
CA ARG A 51 -14.77 7.03 -9.44
C ARG A 51 -13.85 7.93 -8.60
N GLU A 52 -13.13 7.35 -7.64
CA GLU A 52 -12.13 8.07 -6.85
C GLU A 52 -10.91 8.48 -7.68
N GLN A 53 -10.40 7.59 -8.53
CA GLN A 53 -9.31 7.90 -9.47
C GLN A 53 -9.70 9.00 -10.46
N ASN A 54 -10.95 9.02 -10.94
CA ASN A 54 -11.45 10.12 -11.77
C ASN A 54 -11.60 11.44 -10.99
N LYS A 55 -11.97 11.38 -9.70
CA LYS A 55 -11.98 12.56 -8.82
C LYS A 55 -10.56 13.09 -8.59
N LEU A 56 -9.58 12.20 -8.46
CA LEU A 56 -8.16 12.54 -8.29
C LEU A 56 -7.53 13.12 -9.56
N LEU A 57 -7.90 12.64 -10.75
CA LEU A 57 -7.51 13.25 -12.03
C LEU A 57 -7.93 14.72 -12.10
N ASN A 58 -9.12 15.06 -11.62
CA ASN A 58 -9.59 16.45 -11.54
C ASN A 58 -8.79 17.28 -10.50
N GLU A 59 -8.34 16.67 -9.39
CA GLU A 59 -7.48 17.34 -8.40
C GLU A 59 -6.05 17.57 -8.95
N MET A 60 -5.50 16.62 -9.71
CA MET A 60 -4.24 16.79 -10.43
C MET A 60 -4.31 17.92 -11.46
N ASP A 61 -5.43 18.09 -12.16
CA ASP A 61 -5.66 19.18 -13.11
C ASP A 61 -5.62 20.55 -12.38
N THR A 62 -6.23 20.65 -11.20
CA THR A 62 -6.13 21.87 -10.39
C THR A 62 -4.71 22.16 -9.86
N GLY A 63 -3.94 21.13 -9.48
CA GLY A 63 -2.53 21.28 -9.12
C GLY A 63 -1.65 21.71 -10.30
N PHE A 64 -2.01 21.27 -11.50
CA PHE A 64 -1.37 21.70 -12.74
C PHE A 64 -1.71 23.15 -13.09
N ASP A 65 -2.96 23.59 -12.87
CA ASP A 65 -3.38 24.98 -13.05
C ASP A 65 -2.71 25.95 -12.07
N LEU A 66 -2.54 25.55 -10.81
CA LEU A 66 -1.75 26.32 -9.82
C LEU A 66 -0.29 26.47 -10.26
N SER A 67 0.29 25.39 -10.80
CA SER A 67 1.65 25.41 -11.37
C SER A 67 1.73 26.29 -12.62
N ARG A 68 0.69 26.30 -13.47
CA ARG A 68 0.55 27.15 -14.65
C ARG A 68 0.41 28.62 -14.30
N GLY A 69 -0.28 28.96 -13.20
CA GLY A 69 -0.35 30.32 -12.65
C GLY A 69 1.03 30.83 -12.18
N LEU A 70 1.82 29.97 -11.55
CA LEU A 70 3.17 30.28 -11.08
C LEU A 70 4.18 30.41 -12.24
N LEU A 71 4.09 29.53 -13.22
CA LEU A 71 4.85 29.62 -14.48
C LEU A 71 4.43 30.84 -15.32
N GLY A 72 3.15 31.23 -15.28
CA GLY A 72 2.63 32.44 -15.91
C GLY A 72 3.25 33.72 -15.32
N SER A 73 3.51 33.76 -14.01
CA SER A 73 4.23 34.86 -13.35
C SER A 73 5.70 34.94 -13.81
N THR A 74 6.34 33.78 -13.97
CA THR A 74 7.71 33.68 -14.50
C THR A 74 7.78 34.06 -15.99
N MET A 75 6.82 33.63 -16.80
CA MET A 75 6.69 34.02 -18.22
C MET A 75 6.43 35.52 -18.38
N LYS A 76 5.61 36.13 -17.52
CA LYS A 76 5.40 37.59 -17.51
C LYS A 76 6.69 38.35 -17.19
N LYS A 77 7.48 37.88 -16.21
CA LYS A 77 8.81 38.47 -15.90
C LYS A 77 9.82 38.29 -17.03
N LEU A 78 9.81 37.13 -17.71
CA LEU A 78 10.62 36.88 -18.91
C LEU A 78 10.21 37.77 -20.09
N GLY A 79 8.93 38.07 -20.26
CA GLY A 79 8.43 39.02 -21.27
C GLY A 79 8.91 40.46 -21.02
N LEU A 80 8.93 40.90 -19.76
CA LEU A 80 9.44 42.23 -19.38
C LEU A 80 10.96 42.33 -19.57
N VAL A 81 11.72 41.25 -19.34
CA VAL A 81 13.16 41.18 -19.62
C VAL A 81 13.45 41.04 -21.13
N SER A 82 12.53 40.45 -21.90
CA SER A 82 12.64 40.33 -23.37
C SER A 82 12.52 41.68 -24.08
N ASN A 83 11.71 42.60 -23.56
CA ASN A 83 11.52 43.93 -24.14
C ASN A 83 12.74 44.86 -23.98
N ASN A 84 13.73 44.49 -23.15
CA ASN A 84 14.95 45.26 -22.94
C ASN A 84 16.21 44.66 -23.59
N LYS A 85 16.08 43.76 -24.58
CA LYS A 85 17.26 43.09 -25.17
C LYS A 85 17.82 43.84 -26.37
N GLY A 86 19.11 44.18 -26.28
CA GLY A 86 19.93 44.49 -27.44
C GLY A 86 19.88 43.36 -28.46
N LYS A 87 19.60 43.72 -29.72
CA LYS A 87 19.49 42.89 -30.94
C LYS A 87 20.45 41.69 -31.06
N ASN A 88 21.62 41.76 -30.43
CA ASN A 88 22.67 40.73 -30.50
C ASN A 88 22.34 39.47 -29.66
N VAL A 89 21.65 39.62 -28.53
CA VAL A 89 21.35 38.49 -27.61
C VAL A 89 20.18 37.64 -28.12
N LEU A 90 19.18 38.27 -28.76
CA LEU A 90 18.06 37.55 -29.37
C LEU A 90 18.55 36.65 -30.51
N CYS A 91 19.44 37.17 -31.37
CA CYS A 91 20.00 36.41 -32.49
C CYS A 91 20.80 35.19 -32.01
N TRP A 92 21.62 35.35 -30.96
CA TRP A 92 22.35 34.24 -30.34
C TRP A 92 21.43 33.16 -29.76
N LEU A 93 20.29 33.52 -29.16
CA LEU A 93 19.31 32.54 -28.66
C LEU A 93 18.61 31.78 -29.78
N VAL A 94 18.28 32.46 -30.88
CA VAL A 94 17.67 31.81 -32.06
C VAL A 94 18.67 30.84 -32.69
N LEU A 95 19.93 31.25 -32.87
CA LEU A 95 20.99 30.37 -33.38
C LEU A 95 21.25 29.18 -32.44
N PHE A 96 21.25 29.39 -31.13
CA PHE A 96 21.36 28.32 -30.14
C PHE A 96 20.18 27.34 -30.23
N SER A 97 18.95 27.86 -30.40
CA SER A 97 17.77 27.01 -30.59
C SER A 97 17.90 26.14 -31.84
N PHE A 98 18.32 26.70 -32.98
CA PHE A 98 18.55 25.92 -34.20
C PHE A 98 19.67 24.90 -34.03
N PHE A 99 20.74 25.24 -33.31
CA PHE A 99 21.81 24.30 -32.98
C PHE A 99 21.32 23.12 -32.14
N VAL A 100 20.50 23.37 -31.13
CA VAL A 100 19.89 22.31 -30.29
C VAL A 100 18.94 21.44 -31.13
N PHE A 101 18.09 22.04 -31.96
CA PHE A 101 17.22 21.28 -32.87
C PHE A 101 18.02 20.46 -33.88
N LEU A 102 19.16 20.97 -34.36
CA LEU A 102 20.06 20.26 -35.23
C LEU A 102 20.69 19.07 -34.49
N VAL A 103 21.20 19.24 -33.27
CA VAL A 103 21.73 18.14 -32.46
C VAL A 103 20.65 17.09 -32.18
N ILE A 104 19.44 17.50 -31.81
CA ILE A 104 18.31 16.58 -31.61
C ILE A 104 17.95 15.88 -32.91
N TYR A 105 17.90 16.58 -34.05
CA TYR A 105 17.64 15.99 -35.36
C TYR A 105 18.72 14.99 -35.74
N TYR A 106 20.00 15.29 -35.51
CA TYR A 106 21.10 14.36 -35.78
C TYR A 106 21.08 13.17 -34.82
N CYS A 107 20.78 13.35 -33.53
CA CYS A 107 20.58 12.26 -32.58
C CYS A 107 19.36 11.40 -32.94
N ALA A 108 18.23 12.02 -33.29
CA ALA A 108 17.04 11.33 -33.78
C ALA A 108 17.33 10.59 -35.08
N ARG A 109 18.07 11.20 -36.01
CA ARG A 109 18.45 10.57 -37.28
C ARG A 109 19.47 9.45 -37.10
N LEU A 110 20.40 9.56 -36.15
CA LEU A 110 21.36 8.50 -35.79
C LEU A 110 20.70 7.34 -35.02
N THR A 111 19.61 7.62 -34.29
CA THR A 111 18.82 6.59 -33.61
C THR A 111 17.77 5.94 -34.52
N MET A 112 17.26 6.66 -35.52
CA MET A 112 16.30 6.16 -36.52
C MET A 112 16.93 5.32 -37.65
N THR A 113 18.26 5.14 -37.65
CA THR A 113 18.93 4.17 -38.55
C THR A 113 19.18 2.81 -37.90
N LYS A 114 18.60 2.54 -36.72
CA LYS A 114 18.50 1.19 -36.15
C LYS A 114 17.03 0.81 -36.12
N GLU A 115 16.69 -0.14 -37.00
CA GLU A 115 15.49 -1.00 -37.05
C GLU A 115 14.25 -0.48 -36.33
N ALA A 116 13.36 0.15 -37.09
CA ALA A 116 11.94 0.10 -36.77
C ALA A 116 11.42 -1.28 -37.18
N ASP A 117 11.53 -2.27 -36.29
CA ASP A 117 10.60 -3.40 -36.32
C ASP A 117 9.29 -2.89 -35.71
N GLU A 118 8.22 -2.88 -36.50
CA GLU A 118 6.88 -2.50 -36.05
C GLU A 118 6.44 -3.40 -34.89
N ASP A 119 5.92 -2.83 -33.80
CA ASP A 119 5.34 -3.57 -32.67
C ASP A 119 4.34 -4.64 -33.18
N VAL A 120 4.63 -5.93 -32.95
CA VAL A 120 3.75 -7.06 -33.34
C VAL A 120 3.04 -7.61 -32.10
N TYR A 121 1.73 -7.80 -32.18
CA TYR A 121 0.93 -8.44 -31.15
C TYR A 121 0.80 -9.93 -31.42
N ALA A 122 1.23 -10.77 -30.48
CA ALA A 122 1.15 -12.21 -30.55
C ALA A 122 -0.03 -12.74 -29.71
N ILE A 123 -0.74 -13.74 -30.20
CA ILE A 123 -1.81 -14.43 -29.46
C ILE A 123 -1.55 -15.94 -29.52
N PHE A 124 -1.43 -16.54 -28.33
CA PHE A 124 -1.39 -17.98 -28.15
C PHE A 124 -2.79 -18.48 -27.82
N VAL A 125 -3.27 -19.46 -28.59
CA VAL A 125 -4.54 -20.15 -28.32
C VAL A 125 -4.23 -21.63 -28.04
N PRO A 126 -4.66 -22.17 -26.89
CA PRO A 126 -4.41 -23.57 -26.55
C PRO A 126 -5.12 -24.53 -27.51
N ASP A 127 -4.51 -25.70 -27.74
CA ASP A 127 -4.94 -26.73 -28.70
C ASP A 127 -4.96 -26.30 -30.19
N SER A 128 -4.37 -25.15 -30.52
CA SER A 128 -4.20 -24.71 -31.91
C SER A 128 -2.73 -24.80 -32.32
N PRO A 129 -2.41 -25.36 -33.50
CA PRO A 129 -1.03 -25.41 -33.99
C PRO A 129 -0.55 -24.06 -34.55
N ASP A 130 -1.47 -23.12 -34.77
CA ASP A 130 -1.23 -21.87 -35.48
C ASP A 130 -0.67 -20.77 -34.56
N LYS A 131 0.26 -19.98 -35.09
CA LYS A 131 0.74 -18.74 -34.47
C LYS A 131 -0.10 -17.57 -34.99
N TYR A 132 -0.82 -16.87 -34.10
CA TYR A 132 -1.63 -15.70 -34.47
C TYR A 132 -0.87 -14.40 -34.16
N THR A 133 -0.58 -13.61 -35.18
CA THR A 133 0.12 -12.32 -35.04
C THR A 133 -0.60 -11.20 -35.75
N PHE A 134 -0.71 -10.05 -35.09
CA PHE A 134 -1.43 -8.87 -35.58
C PHE A 134 -0.55 -7.62 -35.44
N LYS A 135 -0.73 -6.66 -36.34
CA LYS A 135 -0.01 -5.37 -36.30
C LYS A 135 -0.80 -4.29 -35.57
N ASP A 136 -2.13 -4.38 -35.61
CA ASP A 136 -3.03 -3.41 -34.98
C ASP A 136 -3.74 -4.04 -33.78
N PHE A 137 -3.80 -3.31 -32.68
CA PHE A 137 -4.52 -3.69 -31.48
C PHE A 137 -6.03 -3.84 -31.74
N LYS A 138 -6.58 -3.12 -32.74
CA LYS A 138 -7.99 -3.24 -33.12
C LYS A 138 -8.32 -4.65 -33.65
N GLU A 139 -7.40 -5.25 -34.40
CA GLU A 139 -7.55 -6.62 -34.91
C GLU A 139 -7.42 -7.64 -33.78
N VAL A 140 -6.45 -7.44 -32.87
CA VAL A 140 -6.29 -8.24 -31.65
C VAL A 140 -7.58 -8.29 -30.85
N LYS A 141 -8.21 -7.14 -30.62
CA LYS A 141 -9.47 -7.05 -29.88
C LYS A 141 -10.59 -7.83 -30.56
N SER A 142 -10.73 -7.68 -31.89
CA SER A 142 -11.73 -8.43 -32.66
C SER A 142 -11.50 -9.95 -32.61
N PHE A 143 -10.24 -10.39 -32.55
CA PHE A 143 -9.89 -11.80 -32.40
C PHE A 143 -10.19 -12.32 -30.99
N LEU A 144 -9.91 -11.53 -29.95
CA LEU A 144 -10.22 -11.89 -28.56
C LEU A 144 -11.72 -12.00 -28.30
N ASP A 145 -12.54 -11.23 -29.04
CA ASP A 145 -14.00 -11.30 -28.96
C ASP A 145 -14.59 -12.54 -29.67
N SER A 146 -13.80 -13.24 -30.50
CA SER A 146 -14.18 -14.45 -31.23
C SER A 146 -14.25 -15.70 -30.32
N PRO A 147 -14.90 -16.80 -30.76
CA PRO A 147 -14.96 -18.04 -29.99
C PRO A 147 -13.59 -18.64 -29.67
N LEU A 148 -12.58 -18.43 -30.53
CA LEU A 148 -11.21 -18.89 -30.28
C LEU A 148 -10.49 -18.01 -29.25
N GLY A 149 -10.73 -16.70 -29.28
CA GLY A 149 -10.16 -15.74 -28.34
C GLY A 149 -10.62 -15.95 -26.90
N LYS A 150 -11.84 -16.46 -26.71
CA LYS A 150 -12.46 -16.74 -25.41
C LYS A 150 -12.11 -18.10 -24.80
N LYS A 151 -11.29 -18.91 -25.48
CA LYS A 151 -10.83 -20.18 -24.90
C LYS A 151 -10.01 -19.95 -23.64
N GLN A 152 -10.23 -20.80 -22.63
CA GLN A 152 -9.49 -20.75 -21.38
C GLN A 152 -8.00 -21.06 -21.65
N GLY A 153 -7.10 -20.17 -21.23
CA GLY A 153 -5.67 -20.29 -21.48
C GLY A 153 -5.17 -19.52 -22.70
N THR A 154 -6.04 -18.84 -23.45
CA THR A 154 -5.63 -17.88 -24.49
C THR A 154 -4.84 -16.72 -23.85
N ARG A 155 -3.66 -16.42 -24.39
CA ARG A 155 -2.76 -15.37 -23.90
C ARG A 155 -2.36 -14.47 -25.05
N PHE A 156 -2.21 -13.17 -24.80
CA PHE A 156 -1.66 -12.25 -25.79
C PHE A 156 -0.52 -11.42 -25.20
N LYS A 157 0.45 -11.04 -26.04
CA LYS A 157 1.59 -10.20 -25.66
C LYS A 157 1.99 -9.30 -26.83
N ARG A 158 2.32 -8.05 -26.55
CA ARG A 158 2.97 -7.17 -27.52
C ARG A 158 4.47 -7.45 -27.52
N CYS A 159 5.03 -7.75 -28.69
CA CYS A 159 6.43 -8.08 -28.90
C CYS A 159 7.05 -7.00 -29.77
N ALA A 160 8.21 -6.50 -29.35
CA ALA A 160 8.95 -5.48 -30.10
C ALA A 160 9.95 -6.10 -31.08
N THR A 161 10.25 -7.40 -30.94
CA THR A 161 11.20 -8.14 -31.79
C THR A 161 10.68 -9.53 -32.15
N ASN A 162 11.23 -10.10 -33.24
CA ASN A 162 10.93 -11.48 -33.63
C ASN A 162 11.43 -12.52 -32.60
N ASP A 163 12.52 -12.23 -31.87
CA ASP A 163 13.01 -13.10 -30.81
C ASP A 163 12.03 -13.16 -29.62
N GLU A 164 11.45 -12.02 -29.22
CA GLU A 164 10.43 -11.98 -28.17
C GLU A 164 9.15 -12.74 -28.54
N LEU A 165 8.83 -12.77 -29.84
CA LEU A 165 7.68 -13.47 -30.39
C LEU A 165 7.85 -14.99 -30.24
N ASP A 166 9.01 -15.52 -30.61
CA ASP A 166 9.30 -16.95 -30.49
C ASP A 166 9.41 -17.40 -29.03
N ASP A 167 10.03 -16.59 -28.16
CA ASP A 167 10.07 -16.82 -26.72
C ASP A 167 8.66 -16.89 -26.11
N PHE A 168 7.77 -16.00 -26.52
CA PHE A 168 6.37 -16.00 -26.06
C PHE A 168 5.63 -17.30 -26.43
N TYR A 169 5.78 -17.78 -27.66
CA TYR A 169 5.14 -19.04 -28.08
C TYR A 169 5.76 -20.26 -27.39
N ASN A 170 7.08 -20.28 -27.20
CA ASN A 170 7.78 -21.38 -26.53
C ASN A 170 7.41 -21.45 -25.04
N GLN A 171 7.33 -20.31 -24.36
CA GLN A 171 6.90 -20.21 -22.96
C GLN A 171 5.43 -20.63 -22.78
N SER A 172 4.58 -20.24 -23.73
CA SER A 172 3.16 -20.60 -23.71
C SER A 172 2.94 -22.11 -23.94
N LYS A 173 3.71 -22.75 -24.83
CA LYS A 173 3.67 -24.20 -25.07
C LYS A 173 4.21 -25.03 -23.91
N GLN A 174 5.25 -24.57 -23.20
CA GLN A 174 5.76 -25.26 -22.01
C GLN A 174 4.74 -25.31 -20.86
N SER A 175 3.79 -24.36 -20.83
CA SER A 175 2.73 -24.34 -19.82
C SER A 175 1.61 -25.37 -20.07
N GLU A 176 1.50 -25.94 -21.28
CA GLU A 176 0.53 -27.02 -21.59
C GLU A 176 1.02 -28.41 -21.14
N GLY A 177 2.33 -28.60 -20.98
CA GLY A 177 2.93 -29.91 -20.68
C GLY A 177 2.97 -30.32 -19.20
N ASN A 178 2.54 -29.46 -18.27
CA ASN A 178 2.65 -29.69 -16.83
C ASN A 178 1.30 -29.68 -16.10
N SER A 179 0.26 -30.25 -16.72
CA SER A 179 -1.05 -30.44 -16.09
C SER A 179 -1.25 -31.88 -15.62
N LEU A 180 -0.62 -32.21 -14.49
CA LEU A 180 -1.11 -33.26 -13.57
C LEU A 180 -0.58 -32.99 -12.16
N CYS A 181 -0.92 -31.81 -11.64
CA CYS A 181 -1.20 -31.62 -10.23
C CYS A 181 -2.01 -30.33 -10.13
N SER A 182 -3.33 -30.46 -10.16
CA SER A 182 -4.24 -29.44 -9.70
C SER A 182 -4.00 -29.24 -8.21
N THR A 183 -2.99 -28.45 -7.87
CA THR A 183 -3.14 -27.63 -6.67
C THR A 183 -4.19 -26.57 -7.02
N PRO A 184 -5.20 -26.37 -6.17
CA PRO A 184 -6.18 -25.31 -6.39
C PRO A 184 -5.44 -23.98 -6.59
N PRO A 185 -6.03 -22.99 -7.29
CA PRO A 185 -5.43 -21.66 -7.32
C PRO A 185 -5.14 -21.29 -5.87
N VAL A 186 -3.88 -20.99 -5.57
CA VAL A 186 -3.53 -20.41 -4.28
C VAL A 186 -4.34 -19.13 -4.24
N ASN A 187 -5.47 -19.18 -3.53
CA ASN A 187 -6.25 -18.00 -3.21
C ASN A 187 -5.26 -17.08 -2.52
N GLU A 188 -4.83 -16.02 -3.21
CA GLU A 188 -4.23 -14.90 -2.51
C GLU A 188 -5.22 -14.53 -1.40
N PRO A 189 -4.76 -14.51 -0.13
CA PRO A 189 -5.63 -14.23 0.99
C PRO A 189 -6.27 -12.87 0.74
N ILE A 190 -7.59 -12.86 0.55
CA ILE A 190 -8.35 -11.63 0.42
C ILE A 190 -8.23 -10.96 1.78
N SER A 191 -7.40 -9.92 1.87
CA SER A 191 -7.22 -9.15 3.11
C SER A 191 -8.60 -8.79 3.69
N PRO A 192 -8.80 -8.95 5.01
CA PRO A 192 -10.08 -8.64 5.65
C PRO A 192 -10.39 -7.14 5.59
N TYR A 193 -9.42 -6.31 5.21
CA TYR A 193 -9.52 -4.86 5.16
C TYR A 193 -9.78 -4.33 3.74
N ARG A 194 -10.69 -3.36 3.65
CA ARG A 194 -10.96 -2.62 2.40
C ARG A 194 -9.73 -1.84 1.94
N SER A 195 -9.64 -1.60 0.63
CA SER A 195 -8.64 -0.70 0.07
C SER A 195 -8.76 0.69 0.71
N VAL A 196 -7.64 1.36 0.93
CA VAL A 196 -7.62 2.68 1.55
C VAL A 196 -7.69 3.75 0.46
N PRO A 197 -8.72 4.63 0.50
CA PRO A 197 -8.83 5.79 -0.39
C PRO A 197 -7.59 6.69 -0.35
N THR A 198 -7.20 7.27 -1.49
CA THR A 198 -6.02 8.17 -1.58
C THR A 198 -6.20 9.43 -0.74
N SER A 199 -7.45 9.87 -0.56
CA SER A 199 -7.83 10.97 0.33
C SER A 199 -7.47 10.67 1.80
N CYS A 200 -7.68 9.44 2.25
CA CYS A 200 -7.29 8.98 3.57
C CYS A 200 -5.75 8.86 3.70
N LEU A 201 -5.04 8.42 2.67
CA LEU A 201 -3.57 8.39 2.67
C LEU A 201 -2.96 9.80 2.83
N SER A 202 -3.62 10.82 2.29
CA SER A 202 -3.23 12.23 2.49
C SER A 202 -3.41 12.67 3.95
N GLN A 203 -4.43 12.17 4.65
CA GLN A 203 -4.62 12.43 6.08
C GLN A 203 -3.52 11.78 6.92
N LEU A 204 -3.17 10.51 6.64
CA LEU A 204 -2.05 9.83 7.29
C LEU A 204 -0.73 10.58 7.09
N ARG A 205 -0.45 11.02 5.84
CA ARG A 205 0.73 11.83 5.54
C ARG A 205 0.77 13.10 6.39
N GLN A 206 -0.35 13.84 6.46
CA GLN A 206 -0.42 15.06 7.24
C GLN A 206 -0.23 14.81 8.74
N ALA A 207 -0.77 13.72 9.28
CA ALA A 207 -0.58 13.34 10.68
C ALA A 207 0.90 13.09 10.98
N ILE A 208 1.61 12.36 10.11
CA ILE A 208 3.06 12.12 10.24
C ILE A 208 3.85 13.44 10.19
N GLU A 209 3.57 14.31 9.21
CA GLU A 209 4.27 15.58 9.03
C GLU A 209 4.05 16.57 10.19
N LYS A 210 2.82 16.62 10.73
CA LYS A 210 2.46 17.45 11.88
C LYS A 210 2.87 16.84 13.23
N LYS A 211 3.38 15.60 13.24
CA LYS A 211 3.67 14.83 14.46
C LYS A 211 2.45 14.65 15.36
N ASP A 212 1.30 14.44 14.74
CA ASP A 212 0.06 14.09 15.41
C ASP A 212 -0.01 12.57 15.60
N ASP A 213 0.60 12.11 16.68
CA ASP A 213 0.74 10.69 17.01
C ASP A 213 -0.62 10.03 17.29
N GLN A 214 -1.61 10.78 17.77
CA GLN A 214 -2.96 10.27 18.08
C GLN A 214 -3.73 9.92 16.80
N THR A 215 -3.80 10.87 15.86
CA THR A 215 -4.46 10.63 14.56
C THR A 215 -3.73 9.55 13.78
N PHE A 216 -2.39 9.55 13.83
CA PHE A 216 -1.58 8.50 13.21
C PHE A 216 -1.91 7.10 13.74
N ASP A 217 -1.98 6.93 15.07
CA ASP A 217 -2.33 5.64 15.67
C ASP A 217 -3.78 5.22 15.38
N ALA A 218 -4.72 6.18 15.40
CA ALA A 218 -6.12 5.90 15.11
C ALA A 218 -6.31 5.34 13.68
N LEU A 219 -5.68 5.97 12.68
CA LEU A 219 -5.76 5.52 11.29
C LEU A 219 -5.15 4.13 11.10
N LEU A 220 -4.02 3.84 11.75
CA LEU A 220 -3.37 2.53 11.67
C LEU A 220 -4.13 1.42 12.41
N ALA A 221 -4.85 1.77 13.49
CA ALA A 221 -5.72 0.84 14.20
C ALA A 221 -7.02 0.56 13.43
N GLU A 222 -7.50 1.53 12.66
CA GLU A 222 -8.69 1.38 11.81
C GLU A 222 -8.42 0.46 10.61
N ASN A 223 -7.29 0.63 9.92
CA ASN A 223 -6.96 -0.18 8.76
C ASN A 223 -5.43 -0.34 8.55
N PRO A 224 -4.87 -1.56 8.65
CA PRO A 224 -3.44 -1.77 8.44
C PRO A 224 -2.96 -1.49 7.00
N ARG A 225 -3.89 -1.44 6.02
CA ARG A 225 -3.56 -1.13 4.61
C ARG A 225 -3.11 0.32 4.38
N PHE A 226 -3.29 1.20 5.37
CA PHE A 226 -2.65 2.52 5.40
C PHE A 226 -1.12 2.42 5.33
N LEU A 227 -0.55 1.31 5.83
CA LEU A 227 0.88 1.10 5.89
C LEU A 227 1.36 0.03 4.89
N VAL A 228 0.65 -1.08 4.76
CA VAL A 228 1.08 -2.23 3.92
C VAL A 228 0.11 -2.51 2.78
N ASN A 229 0.64 -2.81 1.60
CA ASN A 229 -0.14 -3.30 0.49
C ASN A 229 -0.18 -4.83 0.54
N THR A 230 -1.37 -5.36 0.78
CA THR A 230 -1.60 -6.79 1.00
C THR A 230 -1.51 -7.62 -0.28
N SER A 231 -1.57 -7.00 -1.45
CA SER A 231 -1.53 -7.71 -2.75
C SER A 231 -0.11 -8.05 -3.21
N ASN A 232 0.89 -7.31 -2.75
CA ASN A 232 2.25 -7.41 -3.28
C ASN A 232 3.36 -7.37 -2.23
N ASP A 233 3.03 -7.46 -0.94
CA ASP A 233 3.98 -7.40 0.18
C ASP A 233 4.88 -6.14 0.16
N LEU A 234 4.37 -5.03 -0.38
CA LEU A 234 5.09 -3.75 -0.45
C LEU A 234 4.51 -2.70 0.50
N PRO A 235 5.31 -1.69 0.88
CA PRO A 235 4.81 -0.51 1.56
C PRO A 235 3.73 0.22 0.75
N THR A 236 2.68 0.71 1.41
CA THR A 236 1.73 1.64 0.81
C THR A 236 2.43 2.97 0.52
N ILE A 237 2.22 3.49 -0.68
CA ILE A 237 2.74 4.79 -1.10
C ILE A 237 1.74 5.85 -0.65
N ILE A 238 2.17 6.71 0.27
CA ILE A 238 1.33 7.76 0.86
C ILE A 238 1.49 9.13 0.16
N HIS A 239 2.46 9.25 -0.74
CA HIS A 239 2.63 10.41 -1.59
C HIS A 239 3.04 9.96 -3.00
N GLU A 240 2.11 10.04 -3.95
CA GLU A 240 2.30 9.47 -5.30
C GLU A 240 3.40 10.17 -6.10
N GLY A 241 3.44 11.50 -6.13
CA GLY A 241 4.41 12.26 -6.94
C GLY A 241 5.89 11.89 -6.71
N PHE A 242 6.32 11.77 -5.45
CA PHE A 242 7.69 11.34 -5.10
C PHE A 242 7.78 9.85 -4.74
N ARG A 243 6.66 9.14 -4.78
CA ARG A 243 6.49 7.76 -4.29
C ARG A 243 7.00 7.54 -2.87
N TYR A 244 6.65 8.44 -1.94
CA TYR A 244 7.04 8.26 -0.54
C TYR A 244 6.18 7.19 0.14
N ASN A 245 6.86 6.23 0.76
CA ASN A 245 6.26 5.40 1.81
C ASN A 245 6.17 6.19 3.14
N ALA A 246 5.45 5.64 4.12
CA ALA A 246 5.33 6.27 5.44
C ALA A 246 6.69 6.48 6.15
N LEU A 247 7.69 5.64 5.88
CA LEU A 247 9.02 5.74 6.48
C LEU A 247 9.83 6.93 5.89
N HIS A 248 9.71 7.22 4.60
CA HIS A 248 10.32 8.40 3.98
C HIS A 248 9.78 9.68 4.61
N VAL A 249 8.45 9.79 4.73
CA VAL A 249 7.79 10.99 5.29
C VAL A 249 8.13 11.19 6.76
N SER A 250 8.11 10.11 7.56
CA SER A 250 8.47 10.17 8.98
C SER A 250 9.96 10.52 9.20
N CYS A 251 10.88 9.99 8.39
CA CYS A 251 12.29 10.39 8.44
C CYS A 251 12.49 11.85 8.02
N ARG A 252 11.79 12.31 6.98
CA ARG A 252 11.87 13.69 6.48
C ARG A 252 11.32 14.72 7.47
N SER A 253 10.24 14.38 8.19
CA SER A 253 9.64 15.23 9.23
C SER A 253 10.34 15.10 10.59
N SER A 254 11.37 14.25 10.71
CA SER A 254 12.02 13.93 11.98
C SER A 254 11.01 13.48 13.05
N ASN A 255 10.01 12.70 12.64
CA ASN A 255 9.01 12.10 13.53
C ASN A 255 9.53 10.73 14.01
N MET A 256 10.19 10.74 15.19
CA MET A 256 10.76 9.52 15.78
C MET A 256 9.68 8.51 16.21
N TYR A 257 8.53 8.99 16.71
CA TYR A 257 7.43 8.13 17.13
C TYR A 257 6.89 7.31 15.96
N ALA A 258 6.57 7.97 14.85
CA ALA A 258 6.07 7.29 13.66
C ALA A 258 7.08 6.26 13.10
N VAL A 259 8.38 6.60 13.04
CA VAL A 259 9.42 5.64 12.60
C VAL A 259 9.43 4.40 13.50
N ASP A 260 9.50 4.60 14.81
CA ASP A 260 9.55 3.53 15.79
C ASP A 260 8.28 2.66 15.76
N LYS A 261 7.10 3.28 15.65
CA LYS A 261 5.81 2.59 15.55
C LYS A 261 5.71 1.78 14.26
N ILE A 262 6.04 2.35 13.10
CA ILE A 262 6.07 1.64 11.81
C ILE A 262 6.97 0.42 11.89
N MET A 263 8.20 0.58 12.40
CA MET A 263 9.17 -0.50 12.51
C MET A 263 8.70 -1.62 13.44
N ARG A 264 8.00 -1.29 14.54
CA ARG A 264 7.41 -2.29 15.43
C ARG A 264 6.28 -3.06 14.76
N LEU A 265 5.35 -2.37 14.10
CA LEU A 265 4.18 -3.01 13.46
C LEU A 265 4.59 -4.00 12.38
N ILE A 266 5.52 -3.62 11.49
CA ILE A 266 5.99 -4.53 10.43
C ILE A 266 6.86 -5.68 10.94
N THR A 267 7.29 -5.64 12.21
CA THR A 267 8.02 -6.72 12.88
C THR A 267 7.09 -7.62 13.69
N ASP A 268 5.90 -7.13 14.06
CA ASP A 268 4.92 -7.89 14.83
C ASP A 268 4.15 -8.85 13.92
N PHE A 269 4.34 -10.16 14.13
CA PHE A 269 3.69 -11.19 13.35
C PHE A 269 2.18 -11.22 13.58
N ASN A 270 1.68 -10.89 14.77
CA ASN A 270 0.23 -10.88 15.02
C ASN A 270 -0.44 -9.76 14.21
N TRP A 271 0.19 -8.58 14.18
CA TRP A 271 -0.29 -7.47 13.38
C TRP A 271 -0.27 -7.79 11.88
N LEU A 272 0.76 -8.47 11.39
CA LEU A 272 0.83 -8.90 9.99
C LEU A 272 -0.19 -9.99 9.65
N ILE A 273 -0.41 -10.97 10.54
CA ILE A 273 -1.43 -12.01 10.35
C ILE A 273 -2.80 -11.36 10.19
N ASP A 274 -3.11 -10.39 11.05
CA ASP A 274 -4.35 -9.63 10.99
C ASP A 274 -4.45 -8.81 9.69
N ALA A 275 -3.41 -8.06 9.33
CA ALA A 275 -3.38 -7.23 8.13
C ALA A 275 -3.59 -8.02 6.82
N PHE A 276 -2.92 -9.17 6.69
CA PHE A 276 -2.96 -10.01 5.51
C PHE A 276 -4.09 -11.05 5.55
N GLY A 277 -4.72 -11.28 6.71
CA GLY A 277 -5.73 -12.32 6.90
C GLY A 277 -5.19 -13.76 6.82
N THR A 278 -3.86 -13.94 6.87
CA THR A 278 -3.24 -15.27 6.86
C THR A 278 -1.87 -15.26 7.56
N ASP A 279 -1.53 -16.38 8.18
CA ASP A 279 -0.24 -16.67 8.80
C ASP A 279 0.80 -17.22 7.82
N MET A 280 0.39 -17.57 6.61
CA MET A 280 1.26 -18.14 5.60
C MET A 280 2.40 -17.17 5.25
N HIS A 281 3.64 -17.66 5.37
CA HIS A 281 4.87 -16.90 5.09
C HIS A 281 4.99 -15.56 5.86
N VAL A 282 4.36 -15.40 7.02
CA VAL A 282 4.40 -14.13 7.78
C VAL A 282 5.82 -13.65 8.09
N ALA A 283 6.75 -14.57 8.35
CA ALA A 283 8.16 -14.24 8.58
C ALA A 283 8.85 -13.68 7.33
N ASP A 284 8.57 -14.26 6.16
CA ASP A 284 9.09 -13.80 4.88
C ASP A 284 8.46 -12.45 4.49
N ARG A 285 7.15 -12.28 4.73
CA ARG A 285 6.46 -10.98 4.54
C ARG A 285 7.04 -9.90 5.44
N SER A 286 7.24 -10.18 6.72
CA SER A 286 7.88 -9.24 7.65
C SER A 286 9.27 -8.84 7.16
N LYS A 287 10.07 -9.80 6.69
CA LYS A 287 11.38 -9.54 6.09
C LYS A 287 11.26 -8.65 4.85
N ASN A 288 10.41 -9.01 3.89
CA ASN A 288 10.23 -8.29 2.64
C ASN A 288 9.77 -6.85 2.89
N LEU A 289 8.81 -6.65 3.81
CA LEU A 289 8.34 -5.33 4.20
C LEU A 289 9.45 -4.51 4.86
N GLN A 290 10.22 -5.07 5.78
CA GLN A 290 11.35 -4.35 6.40
C GLN A 290 12.39 -3.92 5.35
N GLU A 291 12.74 -4.81 4.43
CA GLU A 291 13.66 -4.51 3.33
C GLU A 291 13.09 -3.42 2.41
N ALA A 292 11.82 -3.52 2.03
CA ALA A 292 11.16 -2.58 1.15
C ALA A 292 10.94 -1.20 1.81
N PHE A 293 10.59 -1.14 3.10
CA PHE A 293 10.44 0.13 3.81
C PHE A 293 11.77 0.89 3.90
N ILE A 294 12.85 0.21 4.29
CA ILE A 294 14.14 0.83 4.62
C ILE A 294 15.01 1.09 3.39
N ASN A 295 14.93 0.25 2.35
CA ASN A 295 15.87 0.29 1.24
C ASN A 295 15.28 0.73 -0.11
N THR A 296 13.97 0.94 -0.20
CA THR A 296 13.37 1.46 -1.43
C THR A 296 13.71 2.94 -1.59
N PRO A 297 14.31 3.37 -2.71
CA PRO A 297 14.57 4.78 -2.97
C PRO A 297 13.29 5.50 -3.40
N ASP A 298 13.20 6.80 -3.09
CA ASP A 298 12.16 7.66 -3.66
C ASP A 298 12.36 7.91 -5.16
N LEU A 299 11.31 8.35 -5.85
CA LEU A 299 11.38 8.62 -7.29
C LEU A 299 12.12 9.93 -7.62
N GLY A 300 12.20 10.87 -6.68
CA GLY A 300 12.76 12.19 -6.91
C GLY A 300 14.30 12.22 -6.89
N GLU A 301 14.88 12.11 -5.70
CA GLU A 301 16.33 12.19 -5.49
C GLU A 301 17.00 10.80 -5.47
N TYR A 302 16.23 9.70 -5.51
CA TYR A 302 16.70 8.33 -5.24
C TYR A 302 17.28 8.17 -3.82
N ASN A 303 16.78 8.95 -2.88
CA ASN A 303 17.10 8.84 -1.47
C ASN A 303 16.25 7.74 -0.84
N VAL A 304 16.91 6.75 -0.22
CA VAL A 304 16.27 5.89 0.78
C VAL A 304 15.99 6.67 2.09
N PRO A 305 15.13 6.18 3.01
CA PRO A 305 14.82 6.83 4.29
C PRO A 305 16.06 7.20 5.13
N LEU A 306 17.12 6.38 5.09
CA LEU A 306 18.37 6.66 5.80
C LEU A 306 19.04 7.96 5.34
N HIS A 307 18.96 8.33 4.05
CA HIS A 307 19.47 9.61 3.56
C HIS A 307 18.73 10.79 4.22
N TYR A 308 17.40 10.71 4.34
CA TYR A 308 16.61 11.75 4.99
C TYR A 308 16.96 11.87 6.48
N ALA A 309 17.03 10.75 7.20
CA ALA A 309 17.40 10.75 8.62
C ALA A 309 18.77 11.41 8.87
N CYS A 310 19.76 11.12 8.01
CA CYS A 310 21.09 11.72 8.09
C CYS A 310 21.08 13.21 7.69
N LYS A 311 20.39 13.57 6.59
CA LYS A 311 20.24 14.94 6.07
C LYS A 311 19.69 15.90 7.12
N PHE A 312 18.72 15.43 7.93
CA PHE A 312 18.09 16.21 8.99
C PHE A 312 18.72 16.02 10.37
N GLY A 313 19.82 15.26 10.51
CA GLY A 313 20.52 15.11 11.79
C GLY A 313 19.74 14.37 12.87
N SER A 314 18.80 13.49 12.51
CA SER A 314 17.95 12.78 13.49
C SER A 314 18.66 11.54 14.07
N THR A 315 19.47 11.71 15.12
CA THR A 315 20.26 10.64 15.75
C THR A 315 19.42 9.43 16.17
N GLY A 316 18.25 9.67 16.80
CA GLY A 316 17.32 8.63 17.22
C GLY A 316 16.78 7.79 16.06
N ILE A 317 16.41 8.43 14.95
CA ILE A 317 15.92 7.75 13.75
C ILE A 317 17.04 6.95 13.09
N VAL A 318 18.24 7.54 12.94
CA VAL A 318 19.41 6.83 12.40
C VAL A 318 19.71 5.58 13.22
N ARG A 319 19.63 5.66 14.56
CA ARG A 319 19.82 4.52 15.45
C ARG A 319 18.81 3.40 15.22
N ILE A 320 17.53 3.74 15.04
CA ILE A 320 16.47 2.76 14.75
C ILE A 320 16.73 2.07 13.40
N LEU A 321 17.00 2.85 12.35
CA LEU A 321 17.22 2.32 11.00
C LEU A 321 18.48 1.45 10.94
N VAL A 322 19.62 1.96 11.40
CA VAL A 322 20.91 1.22 11.38
C VAL A 322 20.91 0.02 12.33
N GLY A 323 20.07 0.06 13.38
CA GLY A 323 19.83 -1.08 14.27
C GLY A 323 19.09 -2.23 13.61
N ASN A 324 18.39 -1.99 12.49
CA ASN A 324 17.73 -3.04 11.73
C ASN A 324 18.76 -3.80 10.87
N ARG A 325 18.73 -5.14 10.97
CA ARG A 325 19.65 -6.04 10.24
C ARG A 325 19.59 -5.91 8.72
N TYR A 326 18.48 -5.43 8.18
CA TYR A 326 18.25 -5.30 6.74
C TYR A 326 18.65 -3.93 6.17
N CYS A 327 19.06 -2.98 7.02
CA CYS A 327 19.38 -1.63 6.57
C CYS A 327 20.69 -1.58 5.79
N LYS A 328 20.62 -1.11 4.54
CA LYS A 328 21.82 -0.77 3.76
C LYS A 328 22.37 0.56 4.26
N LYS A 329 23.61 0.56 4.75
CA LYS A 329 24.26 1.75 5.36
C LYS A 329 24.87 2.72 4.34
N SER A 330 25.24 2.22 3.16
CA SER A 330 25.90 2.99 2.10
C SER A 330 25.17 2.94 0.74
N PRO A 331 23.85 3.15 0.68
CA PRO A 331 23.16 3.38 -0.59
C PRO A 331 23.66 4.68 -1.21
N VAL A 332 23.53 4.83 -2.53
CA VAL A 332 23.87 6.07 -3.24
C VAL A 332 22.64 6.61 -3.94
N ASN A 333 22.46 7.92 -3.89
CA ASN A 333 21.36 8.61 -4.54
C ASN A 333 21.69 8.99 -6.00
N LYS A 334 20.79 9.73 -6.68
CA LYS A 334 20.98 10.22 -8.06
C LYS A 334 22.25 11.05 -8.23
N TYR A 335 22.69 11.72 -7.17
CA TYR A 335 23.89 12.57 -7.13
C TYR A 335 25.15 11.81 -6.72
N LYS A 336 25.09 10.48 -6.59
CA LYS A 336 26.18 9.61 -6.09
C LYS A 336 26.62 9.93 -4.66
N GLU A 337 25.72 10.51 -3.87
CA GLU A 337 25.97 10.83 -2.47
C GLU A 337 25.41 9.71 -1.59
N SER A 338 26.19 9.31 -0.59
CA SER A 338 25.77 8.35 0.43
C SER A 338 25.10 9.05 1.62
N PRO A 339 24.39 8.35 2.53
CA PRO A 339 23.84 8.96 3.73
C PRO A 339 24.89 9.68 4.58
N MET A 340 26.14 9.17 4.56
CA MET A 340 27.28 9.77 5.25
C MET A 340 27.66 11.15 4.68
N ASP A 341 27.52 11.33 3.37
CA ASP A 341 27.83 12.61 2.68
C ASP A 341 26.75 13.68 2.93
N LEU A 342 25.56 13.24 3.34
CA LEU A 342 24.42 14.09 3.60
C LEU A 342 24.28 14.52 5.06
N VAL A 343 25.09 13.98 5.99
CA VAL A 343 24.94 14.18 7.43
C VAL A 343 24.84 15.67 7.78
N CYS A 344 23.76 16.03 8.46
CA CYS A 344 23.46 17.37 8.97
C CYS A 344 23.34 18.50 7.92
N ARG A 345 23.25 18.23 6.61
CA ARG A 345 23.10 19.28 5.58
C ARG A 345 21.87 20.19 5.76
N ARG A 346 20.83 19.71 6.42
CA ARG A 346 19.59 20.46 6.72
C ARG A 346 19.34 20.59 8.22
N TYR A 347 20.32 20.24 9.05
CA TYR A 347 20.22 20.40 10.50
C TYR A 347 20.42 21.87 10.89
N THR A 348 19.64 22.36 11.86
CA THR A 348 19.66 23.77 12.30
C THR A 348 20.03 23.96 13.77
N GLY A 349 20.36 22.88 14.50
CA GLY A 349 20.76 22.95 15.90
C GLY A 349 22.21 23.44 16.08
N SER A 350 22.49 24.02 17.25
CA SER A 350 23.82 24.54 17.61
C SER A 350 24.87 23.46 17.86
N ASP A 351 24.43 22.23 18.15
CA ASP A 351 25.18 21.01 18.45
C ASP A 351 25.53 20.19 17.18
N ILE A 352 25.58 20.84 16.02
CA ILE A 352 25.79 20.18 14.72
C ILE A 352 27.01 19.25 14.67
N GLU A 353 28.14 19.65 15.25
CA GLU A 353 29.37 18.84 15.24
C GLU A 353 29.25 17.60 16.13
N GLU A 354 28.53 17.71 17.26
CA GLU A 354 28.25 16.58 18.15
C GLU A 354 27.31 15.58 17.46
N VAL A 355 26.22 16.08 16.88
CA VAL A 355 25.25 15.28 16.11
C VAL A 355 25.91 14.60 14.91
N ARG A 356 26.76 15.33 14.19
CA ARG A 356 27.51 14.78 13.05
C ARG A 356 28.42 13.65 13.49
N THR A 357 29.17 13.84 14.57
CA THR A 357 30.06 12.81 15.14
C THR A 357 29.27 11.58 15.59
N GLU A 358 28.13 11.77 16.25
CA GLU A 358 27.27 10.67 16.70
C GLU A 358 26.73 9.86 15.52
N ILE A 359 26.14 10.52 14.51
CA ILE A 359 25.58 9.87 13.32
C ILE A 359 26.66 9.12 12.55
N SER A 360 27.82 9.74 12.34
CA SER A 360 28.98 9.10 11.72
C SER A 360 29.41 7.85 12.47
N GLY A 361 29.47 7.90 13.80
CA GLY A 361 29.79 6.74 14.64
C GLY A 361 28.77 5.59 14.50
N LEU A 362 27.47 5.92 14.44
CA LEU A 362 26.40 4.94 14.26
C LEU A 362 26.51 4.21 12.91
N ILE A 363 26.76 4.95 11.82
CA ILE A 363 26.87 4.39 10.47
C ILE A 363 28.12 3.51 10.34
N GLU A 364 29.27 3.98 10.79
CA GLU A 364 30.55 3.26 10.73
C GLU A 364 30.62 2.06 11.68
N GLY A 365 29.66 1.91 12.60
CA GLY A 365 29.63 0.81 13.57
C GLY A 365 30.64 0.96 14.70
N LYS A 366 31.20 2.16 14.89
CA LYS A 366 32.03 2.50 16.06
C LYS A 366 31.08 2.61 17.25
N ARG A 367 31.04 1.60 18.12
CA ARG A 367 30.28 1.67 19.38
C ARG A 367 30.75 2.91 20.16
N THR A 368 29.93 3.95 20.20
CA THR A 368 30.13 5.04 21.15
C THR A 368 29.78 4.51 22.55
N PRO A 369 30.61 4.77 23.58
CA PRO A 369 30.24 4.44 24.94
C PRO A 369 28.95 5.19 25.29
N ALA A 370 27.96 4.46 25.80
CA ALA A 370 26.67 5.01 26.19
C ALA A 370 26.87 6.21 27.12
N ARG A 371 26.29 7.36 26.74
CA ARG A 371 26.30 8.57 27.56
C ARG A 371 25.57 8.29 28.87
N ALA A 372 26.32 8.16 29.96
CA ALA A 372 25.79 8.28 31.30
C ALA A 372 25.17 9.68 31.42
N LYS A 373 23.86 9.75 31.68
CA LYS A 373 23.18 11.01 31.99
C LYS A 373 23.83 11.57 33.27
N SER A 374 24.48 12.71 33.16
CA SER A 374 24.92 13.50 34.30
C SER A 374 23.69 14.00 35.05
N THR A 375 23.46 13.46 36.24
CA THR A 375 22.49 13.92 37.23
C THR A 375 22.74 15.39 37.57
N PRO A 376 21.72 16.25 37.70
CA PRO A 376 21.86 17.54 38.36
C PRO A 376 22.10 17.33 39.86
N GLN A 377 23.27 17.75 40.35
CA GLN A 377 23.62 17.77 41.76
C GLN A 377 22.83 18.88 42.48
N THR A 378 22.12 18.54 43.55
CA THR A 378 21.74 19.46 44.62
C THR A 378 22.86 19.51 45.67
N PRO A 379 23.13 20.68 46.29
CA PRO A 379 24.24 20.83 47.23
C PRO A 379 23.81 20.48 48.66
N SER A 380 24.59 19.66 49.33
CA SER A 380 24.54 19.51 50.79
C SER A 380 25.90 19.12 51.35
N THR A 381 26.58 20.14 51.85
CA THR A 381 27.16 20.28 53.20
C THR A 381 27.79 19.04 53.86
N SER A 382 29.11 19.15 54.06
CA SER A 382 29.98 18.66 55.14
C SER A 382 29.50 17.48 56.01
N ASN A 383 30.33 16.45 56.10
CA ASN A 383 31.08 16.19 57.33
C ASN A 383 32.19 15.15 57.11
N ASP A 384 33.30 15.42 57.77
CA ASP A 384 34.48 14.58 57.93
C ASP A 384 34.13 13.22 58.58
N GLN A 385 34.83 12.16 58.17
CA GLN A 385 35.69 11.32 59.02
C GLN A 385 36.18 10.11 58.21
N ALA A 386 37.49 10.02 58.00
CA ALA A 386 38.20 8.75 57.83
C ALA A 386 38.46 8.17 59.25
N PRO A 387 38.77 6.87 59.46
CA PRO A 387 40.00 6.28 58.91
C PRO A 387 39.98 4.76 58.60
N THR A 388 41.05 4.31 57.91
CA THR A 388 41.75 2.99 58.00
C THR A 388 40.97 1.71 57.60
N ALA A 389 41.55 0.65 57.06
CA ALA A 389 42.81 0.26 56.42
C ALA A 389 42.59 -1.20 55.95
N GLU A 390 43.43 -1.69 55.02
CA GLU A 390 43.68 -3.13 54.74
C GLU A 390 42.54 -3.92 54.06
N ASP A 391 42.73 -4.90 53.18
CA ASP A 391 43.90 -5.45 52.50
C ASP A 391 43.42 -6.22 51.25
N SER A 392 44.36 -6.54 50.38
CA SER A 392 44.26 -7.36 49.17
C SER A 392 43.52 -8.70 49.34
N ASP A 393 42.69 -9.09 48.36
CA ASP A 393 42.95 -10.31 47.58
C ASP A 393 41.98 -10.50 46.41
N THR A 394 42.53 -10.78 45.24
CA THR A 394 41.82 -11.40 44.11
C THR A 394 42.41 -12.78 43.90
N PRO A 395 41.60 -13.78 43.52
CA PRO A 395 41.97 -14.47 42.28
C PRO A 395 40.79 -14.72 41.34
N LYS A 396 41.14 -14.66 40.05
CA LYS A 396 40.29 -15.00 38.91
C LYS A 396 39.97 -16.51 38.89
N ARG A 397 38.76 -16.79 38.35
CA ARG A 397 38.49 -17.64 37.16
C ARG A 397 37.58 -18.86 37.42
N ILE A 398 36.69 -19.04 36.43
CA ILE A 398 36.01 -20.27 35.96
C ILE A 398 34.57 -20.48 36.45
N SER A 399 33.66 -20.12 35.54
CA SER A 399 32.54 -20.91 35.03
C SER A 399 31.76 -21.78 36.02
N LYS A 400 30.49 -21.42 36.23
CA LYS A 400 29.37 -22.38 36.27
C LYS A 400 28.04 -21.66 36.05
N MET A 401 27.32 -22.12 35.03
CA MET A 401 25.90 -21.89 34.83
C MET A 401 25.15 -22.05 36.15
N LYS A 402 24.34 -21.05 36.51
CA LYS A 402 23.22 -21.25 37.41
C LYS A 402 22.00 -20.56 36.80
N LEU A 403 21.14 -21.42 36.28
CA LEU A 403 19.76 -21.20 35.93
C LEU A 403 19.07 -20.49 37.12
N VAL A 404 18.69 -19.22 36.95
CA VAL A 404 17.81 -18.54 37.90
C VAL A 404 16.40 -18.65 37.33
N GLN A 405 15.62 -19.55 37.92
CA GLN A 405 14.17 -19.60 37.84
C GLN A 405 13.63 -18.23 38.30
N ILE A 406 13.18 -17.41 37.35
CA ILE A 406 12.39 -16.22 37.67
C ILE A 406 10.93 -16.64 37.72
N ASN A 407 10.38 -16.43 38.91
CA ASN A 407 9.02 -16.65 39.35
C ASN A 407 8.01 -15.99 38.39
N LEU A 408 7.37 -16.79 37.52
CA LEU A 408 6.22 -16.39 36.74
C LEU A 408 4.97 -16.49 37.63
N ASN A 409 4.66 -15.42 38.35
CA ASN A 409 3.31 -15.21 38.85
C ASN A 409 2.99 -13.72 39.00
N LYS A 410 2.69 -13.08 37.86
CA LYS A 410 1.83 -11.90 37.81
C LYS A 410 0.67 -12.23 36.90
N LYS A 411 -0.51 -12.47 37.50
CA LYS A 411 -1.79 -12.58 36.81
C LYS A 411 -1.96 -11.35 35.93
N SER A 412 -2.26 -11.55 34.64
CA SER A 412 -2.57 -10.45 33.72
C SER A 412 -3.98 -9.91 34.03
N PRO A 413 -4.22 -8.60 33.85
CA PRO A 413 -5.49 -7.92 34.17
C PRO A 413 -6.70 -8.39 33.33
N MET A 414 -6.50 -9.27 32.34
CA MET A 414 -7.57 -9.89 31.56
C MET A 414 -8.20 -11.12 32.22
N SER A 415 -7.54 -11.73 33.21
CA SER A 415 -8.09 -12.89 33.95
C SER A 415 -9.12 -12.51 35.01
N GLU A 416 -9.12 -11.25 35.45
CA GLU A 416 -10.00 -10.72 36.49
C GLU A 416 -11.33 -10.16 35.93
N LEU A 417 -11.38 -9.92 34.61
CA LEU A 417 -12.58 -9.52 33.87
C LEU A 417 -13.44 -10.72 33.46
N ALA A 418 -12.82 -11.87 33.12
CA ALA A 418 -13.52 -13.11 32.82
C ALA A 418 -14.24 -13.69 34.05
N GLU A 419 -13.61 -13.62 35.22
CA GLU A 419 -14.17 -14.11 36.50
C GLU A 419 -15.34 -13.22 37.02
N LYS A 420 -15.44 -11.98 36.54
CA LYS A 420 -16.57 -11.07 36.83
C LYS A 420 -17.77 -11.26 35.89
N MET A 421 -17.57 -11.73 34.67
CA MET A 421 -18.67 -12.02 33.74
C MET A 421 -19.37 -13.34 34.06
N GLU A 422 -18.65 -14.33 34.59
CA GLU A 422 -19.24 -15.63 34.95
C GLU A 422 -20.04 -15.59 36.27
N ASN A 423 -19.73 -14.65 37.15
CA ASN A 423 -20.47 -14.44 38.41
C ASN A 423 -21.67 -13.47 38.28
N GLY A 424 -21.86 -12.83 37.12
CA GLY A 424 -22.98 -11.91 36.86
C GLY A 424 -24.24 -12.59 36.31
N LEU A 425 -24.18 -13.87 35.94
CA LEU A 425 -25.24 -14.58 35.20
C LEU A 425 -25.99 -15.62 36.05
N LYS A 426 -26.16 -15.37 37.37
CA LYS A 426 -26.88 -16.27 38.30
C LYS A 426 -27.92 -15.57 39.18
N ILE A 427 -28.45 -14.43 38.78
CA ILE A 427 -29.60 -13.81 39.47
C ILE A 427 -30.56 -13.23 38.43
N SER A 428 -31.42 -14.07 37.85
CA SER A 428 -32.85 -13.77 37.56
C SER A 428 -33.44 -14.84 36.63
N ASP A 429 -33.65 -16.04 37.15
CA ASP A 429 -34.66 -16.96 36.62
C ASP A 429 -35.72 -17.18 37.71
N ASN A 430 -36.98 -16.94 37.33
CA ASN A 430 -38.27 -17.26 37.97
C ASN A 430 -39.16 -16.05 38.29
N SER A 431 -40.06 -15.72 37.36
CA SER A 431 -41.52 -15.85 37.59
C SER A 431 -42.31 -15.45 36.32
N ASP A 432 -42.73 -16.46 35.57
CA ASP A 432 -44.09 -16.77 35.13
C ASP A 432 -45.08 -15.69 34.64
N ASN A 433 -45.77 -16.12 33.57
CA ASN A 433 -47.13 -15.82 33.10
C ASN A 433 -47.36 -14.53 32.29
N GLU A 434 -48.24 -14.46 31.30
CA GLU A 434 -49.01 -15.39 30.45
C GLU A 434 -49.81 -14.44 29.52
N SER A 435 -50.14 -14.87 28.29
CA SER A 435 -51.19 -14.31 27.40
C SER A 435 -51.15 -12.80 27.02
N ASP A 436 -50.97 -12.49 25.73
CA ASP A 436 -52.14 -12.24 24.89
C ASP A 436 -51.84 -12.21 23.38
N LYS A 437 -52.83 -12.71 22.63
CA LYS A 437 -52.93 -12.78 21.18
C LYS A 437 -53.35 -11.43 20.58
N SER A 438 -53.17 -11.36 19.25
CA SER A 438 -53.87 -10.53 18.27
C SER A 438 -53.26 -9.15 18.01
N ILE A 439 -52.80 -8.91 16.77
CA ILE A 439 -53.58 -8.31 15.68
C ILE A 439 -52.68 -8.33 14.42
N TYR A 440 -53.12 -9.05 13.39
CA TYR A 440 -52.85 -8.72 11.99
C TYR A 440 -53.98 -7.78 11.57
N GLU A 441 -53.67 -6.62 10.97
CA GLU A 441 -54.26 -6.12 9.72
C GLU A 441 -53.87 -4.65 9.46
N ASP A 442 -53.88 -4.31 8.16
CA ASP A 442 -53.93 -2.99 7.53
C ASP A 442 -52.63 -2.18 7.36
N ALA A 443 -52.03 -2.26 6.16
CA ALA A 443 -52.31 -1.30 5.08
C ALA A 443 -51.37 -1.52 3.87
N LEU A 444 -51.96 -1.82 2.72
CA LEU A 444 -51.38 -1.75 1.38
C LEU A 444 -51.66 -0.37 0.75
N ASP A 445 -50.81 -0.04 -0.22
CA ASP A 445 -50.98 0.86 -1.36
C ASP A 445 -51.12 2.39 -1.15
N GLU A 446 -50.19 3.15 -1.75
CA GLU A 446 -50.47 4.15 -2.80
C GLU A 446 -49.16 4.81 -3.30
N ASP A 447 -48.83 4.55 -4.58
CA ASP A 447 -47.94 5.41 -5.40
C ASP A 447 -48.61 6.77 -5.67
N PRO A 448 -47.86 7.82 -6.02
CA PRO A 448 -48.41 8.83 -6.92
C PRO A 448 -47.56 9.06 -8.17
N GLU A 449 -48.31 9.15 -9.26
CA GLU A 449 -47.96 9.36 -10.67
C GLU A 449 -47.32 10.72 -11.00
N GLU A 450 -46.73 10.71 -12.20
CA GLU A 450 -46.29 11.83 -13.02
C GLU A 450 -47.37 12.91 -13.24
N HIS A 451 -46.92 14.16 -13.37
CA HIS A 451 -47.61 15.17 -14.16
C HIS A 451 -46.62 15.93 -15.05
N GLU A 452 -46.77 15.74 -16.37
CA GLU A 452 -46.42 16.71 -17.40
C GLU A 452 -47.30 17.96 -17.26
N GLU A 453 -46.74 19.16 -17.46
CA GLU A 453 -47.27 20.07 -18.48
C GLU A 453 -46.29 21.20 -18.84
N THR A 454 -46.23 21.39 -20.14
CA THR A 454 -45.63 22.42 -21.01
C THR A 454 -45.60 23.86 -20.50
N ASN A 455 -44.61 24.65 -20.94
CA ASN A 455 -44.88 25.88 -21.70
C ASN A 455 -43.66 26.41 -22.47
N GLU A 456 -43.96 26.83 -23.70
CA GLU A 456 -43.11 27.47 -24.70
C GLU A 456 -42.68 28.89 -24.29
N ALA A 457 -41.56 29.37 -24.86
CA ALA A 457 -41.49 30.59 -25.69
C ALA A 457 -40.12 31.30 -25.60
N ASP A 458 -39.49 31.38 -26.77
CA ASP A 458 -38.84 32.54 -27.37
C ASP A 458 -37.68 33.30 -26.70
N GLY A 459 -36.72 33.66 -27.57
CA GLY A 459 -36.30 35.07 -27.61
C GLY A 459 -34.82 35.33 -27.58
N SER A 460 -34.21 35.24 -28.76
CA SER A 460 -32.88 35.73 -29.11
C SER A 460 -32.62 37.22 -28.82
N PHE A 461 -31.33 37.59 -28.77
CA PHE A 461 -30.73 38.93 -28.99
C PHE A 461 -30.89 39.99 -27.88
N PHE A 462 -29.78 40.40 -27.25
CA PHE A 462 -29.09 41.65 -27.65
C PHE A 462 -27.70 41.80 -27.00
N SER A 463 -26.76 42.22 -27.85
CA SER A 463 -25.42 42.70 -27.55
C SER A 463 -25.45 44.17 -27.10
N LYS A 464 -24.64 44.53 -26.09
CA LYS A 464 -23.79 45.75 -25.98
C LYS A 464 -23.37 45.94 -24.50
N ARG A 465 -22.09 45.85 -24.14
CA ARG A 465 -20.97 46.83 -24.27
C ARG A 465 -20.85 47.77 -23.06
N CYS A 466 -19.65 47.70 -22.46
CA CYS A 466 -18.87 48.78 -21.83
C CYS A 466 -19.15 49.26 -20.38
N ASN A 467 -18.08 49.07 -19.58
CA ASN A 467 -17.30 50.11 -18.86
C ASN A 467 -17.56 50.43 -17.38
N ILE A 468 -16.43 50.40 -16.64
CA ILE A 468 -15.99 51.32 -15.56
C ILE A 468 -16.78 51.17 -14.25
N ILE A 469 -16.20 50.81 -13.09
CA ILE A 469 -15.07 51.37 -12.33
C ILE A 469 -14.28 50.25 -11.65
#